data_AF-F2TKL9-F1
#
_entry.id   AF-F2TKL9-F1
#
_cell.length_a   1.000
_cell.length_b   1.000
_cell.length_c   1.000
_cell.angle_alpha   90.00
_cell.angle_beta   90.00
_cell.angle_gamma   90.00
#
_symmetry.space_group_name_H-M   'P 1'
#
loop_
_entity.id
_entity.type
_entity.pdbx_description
1 polymer ?
#
loop_
_entity_poly.entity_id
_entity_poly.type
_entity_poly.pdbx_seq_one_letter_code
_entity_poly.pdbx_strand_id
1 'polypeptide(L)'
;MDNPCGEPNQDAPSRDPRKSTDPLTFDPVRALEEFASHVASIATLSGERARLIKRSQAESTDLRKATDRTFQYPSVAKRLKAGKEELDNELARVDEKLHVQRTMQAELIKELAANFNCRPQEPPSQLDLEHMKRDLQETRAEMRRLRDIQVSITATLDSLKRSAQSNEDKIAYIKRSKSSVETELTNLRSELSTRQDHWNAIESMVTNQAKSIELRDLQQQQTDSHLKLLRDERKSAELTTKAHEEDFSKRLDNLDRMVIEYGKTCKELSEKKESLMRSHFERITNGAPAVSASVEVRNQIQNLRQIQDAKDEAIADELDKYESRIARLEEVVSKLKQMGAQNETSSQALGIGTPHVNAELERLWQAINGLNQQVDSRLQRVENQSRVVEAHQIALHSLETRYNHLSTEPIVRQMVVAMQEMYPHASTVQQEIPNIHEKTNKLASELNSVRNDISTAESARRALINDMTAERDQMTQEISSLRSRIDEIGSVRSKADELEKALTSRMDEVENVVATNLASVMLNFDKRTSPPKS
;
A
#
# COMPACT_ATOMS: atom_id res chain seq x y z
N MET A 1 53.00 16.68 10.03
CA MET A 1 52.34 16.71 11.35
C MET A 1 52.98 15.58 12.13
N ASP A 2 54.06 15.96 12.78
CA ASP A 2 55.10 15.08 13.29
C ASP A 2 54.65 14.35 14.55
N ASN A 3 54.92 13.04 14.56
CA ASN A 3 54.78 12.16 15.70
C ASN A 3 56.20 11.94 16.24
N PRO A 4 56.49 12.25 17.52
CA PRO A 4 57.64 11.67 18.18
C PRO A 4 57.22 10.62 19.20
N CYS A 5 57.85 9.46 19.05
CA CYS A 5 57.92 8.36 19.99
C CYS A 5 58.21 8.83 21.42
N GLY A 6 57.47 8.29 22.38
CA GLY A 6 57.88 8.23 23.79
C GLY A 6 58.13 6.78 24.16
N GLU A 7 59.40 6.38 24.20
CA GLU A 7 59.86 5.20 24.95
C GLU A 7 59.72 5.47 26.45
N PRO A 8 59.28 4.49 27.27
CA PRO A 8 59.46 4.58 28.71
C PRO A 8 60.84 4.01 29.09
N ASN A 9 61.70 4.89 29.62
CA ASN A 9 62.94 4.55 30.30
C ASN A 9 62.72 3.43 31.32
N GLN A 10 63.34 2.27 31.09
CA GLN A 10 63.58 1.28 32.13
C GLN A 10 64.87 1.67 32.87
N ASP A 11 64.72 2.37 33.99
CA ASP A 11 65.78 2.46 34.99
C ASP A 11 65.94 1.07 35.64
N ALA A 12 67.04 0.40 35.29
CA ALA A 12 67.49 -0.80 35.98
C ALA A 12 68.14 -0.39 37.33
N PRO A 13 67.67 -0.87 38.49
CA PRO A 13 68.42 -0.69 39.72
C PRO A 13 69.54 -1.73 39.79
N SER A 14 70.76 -1.20 39.90
CA SER A 14 72.00 -1.90 40.20
C SER A 14 71.83 -2.93 41.33
N ARG A 15 72.05 -4.21 41.01
CA ARG A 15 72.08 -5.33 41.97
C ARG A 15 73.50 -5.45 42.56
N ASP A 16 73.67 -4.94 43.78
CA ASP A 16 74.80 -5.24 44.65
C ASP A 16 74.65 -6.70 45.18
N PRO A 17 75.61 -7.62 44.93
CA PRO A 17 75.47 -9.03 45.26
C PRO A 17 75.82 -9.40 46.71
N ARG A 18 75.98 -8.44 47.65
CA ARG A 18 76.41 -8.74 49.03
C ARG A 18 75.50 -8.29 50.18
N LYS A 19 74.25 -7.90 49.90
CA LYS A 19 73.24 -7.74 50.96
C LYS A 19 72.35 -8.98 51.03
N SER A 20 72.53 -9.75 52.09
CA SER A 20 71.65 -10.82 52.54
C SER A 20 70.19 -10.37 52.47
N THR A 21 69.43 -11.01 51.60
CA THR A 21 67.97 -10.85 51.55
C THR A 21 67.43 -11.57 52.77
N ASP A 22 66.96 -10.80 53.75
CA ASP A 22 66.09 -11.27 54.83
C ASP A 22 64.93 -12.09 54.25
N PRO A 23 64.43 -13.11 54.97
CA PRO A 23 63.34 -13.95 54.47
C PRO A 23 62.12 -13.06 54.24
N LEU A 24 61.75 -12.89 52.96
CA LEU A 24 60.54 -12.22 52.50
C LEU A 24 59.35 -12.72 53.35
N THR A 25 58.88 -11.86 54.24
CA THR A 25 57.60 -12.06 54.92
C THR A 25 56.53 -12.14 53.85
N PHE A 26 55.88 -13.30 53.75
CA PHE A 26 54.76 -13.51 52.83
C PHE A 26 53.69 -12.45 53.09
N ASP A 27 53.45 -11.58 52.10
CA ASP A 27 52.39 -10.58 52.13
C ASP A 27 51.13 -11.18 51.46
N PRO A 28 50.13 -11.60 52.25
CA PRO A 28 48.94 -12.24 51.72
C PRO A 28 48.11 -11.30 50.83
N VAL A 29 48.17 -9.98 51.05
CA VAL A 29 47.39 -9.02 50.25
C VAL A 29 47.99 -8.91 48.85
N ARG A 30 49.31 -8.76 48.78
CA ARG A 30 50.04 -8.68 47.50
C ARG A 30 49.92 -9.98 46.70
N ALA A 31 50.03 -11.14 47.36
CA ALA A 31 49.87 -12.44 46.70
C ALA A 31 48.45 -12.65 46.15
N LEU A 32 47.42 -12.15 46.86
CA LEU A 32 46.04 -12.20 46.38
C LEU A 32 45.78 -11.23 45.21
N GLU A 33 46.42 -10.06 45.24
CA GLU A 33 46.36 -9.06 44.15
C GLU A 33 47.02 -9.59 42.87
N GLU A 34 48.19 -10.21 42.99
CA GLU A 34 48.87 -10.88 41.87
C GLU A 34 48.02 -12.03 41.31
N PHE A 35 47.42 -12.84 42.18
CA PHE A 35 46.49 -13.89 41.78
C PHE A 35 45.25 -13.33 41.06
N ALA A 36 44.64 -12.26 41.57
CA ALA A 36 43.49 -11.61 40.95
C ALA A 36 43.84 -11.03 39.58
N SER A 37 45.02 -10.44 39.43
CA SER A 37 45.56 -9.94 38.16
C SER A 37 45.73 -11.07 37.13
N HIS A 38 46.24 -12.22 37.56
CA HIS A 38 46.34 -13.42 36.71
C HIS A 38 44.97 -13.95 36.28
N VAL A 39 44.00 -14.03 37.20
CA VAL A 39 42.63 -14.45 36.88
C VAL A 39 41.97 -13.50 35.88
N ALA A 40 42.16 -12.19 36.04
CA ALA A 40 41.66 -11.19 35.12
C ALA A 40 42.30 -11.33 33.72
N SER A 41 43.61 -11.57 33.65
CA SER A 41 44.34 -11.83 32.40
C SER A 41 43.85 -13.10 31.69
N ILE A 42 43.56 -14.17 32.43
CA ILE A 42 42.96 -15.40 31.87
C ILE A 42 41.57 -15.12 31.32
N ALA A 43 40.75 -14.32 32.00
CA ALA A 43 39.41 -13.98 31.56
C ALA A 43 39.43 -13.15 30.26
N THR A 44 40.33 -12.18 30.14
CA THR A 44 40.48 -11.36 28.92
C THR A 44 40.96 -12.21 27.74
N LEU A 45 42.01 -13.03 27.92
CA LEU A 45 42.51 -13.96 26.89
C LEU A 45 41.46 -15.00 26.48
N SER A 46 40.67 -15.52 27.44
CA SER A 46 39.57 -16.44 27.16
C SER A 46 38.46 -15.78 26.32
N GLY A 47 38.17 -14.51 26.60
CA GLY A 47 37.24 -13.71 25.80
C GLY A 47 37.76 -13.44 24.38
N GLU A 48 39.04 -13.12 24.24
CA GLU A 48 39.71 -12.94 22.95
C GLU A 48 39.67 -14.23 22.11
N ARG A 49 40.03 -15.36 22.71
CA ARG A 49 39.94 -16.70 22.11
C ARG A 49 38.54 -16.99 21.57
N ALA A 50 37.50 -16.72 22.35
CA ALA A 50 36.11 -16.95 21.93
C ALA A 50 35.70 -16.08 20.72
N ARG A 51 36.21 -14.85 20.63
CA ARG A 51 35.98 -13.96 19.47
C ARG A 51 36.72 -14.45 18.23
N LEU A 52 37.99 -14.87 18.39
CA LEU A 52 38.80 -15.44 17.31
C LEU A 52 38.17 -16.70 16.73
N ILE A 53 37.68 -17.62 17.57
CA ILE A 53 36.97 -18.83 17.13
C ILE A 53 35.74 -18.47 16.29
N LYS A 54 34.93 -17.50 16.75
CA LYS A 54 33.75 -17.06 15.99
C LYS A 54 34.11 -16.46 14.63
N ARG A 55 35.17 -15.65 14.56
CA ARG A 55 35.67 -15.09 13.29
C ARG A 55 36.21 -16.17 12.37
N SER A 56 37.04 -17.09 12.87
CA SER A 56 37.58 -18.22 12.08
C SER A 56 36.45 -19.10 11.54
N GLN A 57 35.40 -19.35 12.33
CA GLN A 57 34.21 -20.07 11.86
C GLN A 57 33.46 -19.32 10.75
N ALA A 58 33.21 -18.02 10.92
CA ALA A 58 32.56 -17.19 9.91
C ALA A 58 33.37 -17.16 8.60
N GLU A 59 34.67 -16.89 8.69
CA GLU A 59 35.56 -16.86 7.54
C GLU A 59 35.69 -18.24 6.87
N SER A 60 35.66 -19.34 7.64
CA SER A 60 35.60 -20.68 7.07
C SER A 60 34.28 -20.97 6.34
N THR A 61 33.16 -20.41 6.79
CA THR A 61 31.88 -20.55 6.06
C THR A 61 31.88 -19.74 4.78
N ASP A 62 32.48 -18.56 4.76
CA ASP A 62 32.56 -17.72 3.58
C ASP A 62 33.60 -18.24 2.58
N LEU A 63 34.73 -18.77 3.05
CA LEU A 63 35.67 -19.50 2.21
C LEU A 63 35.01 -20.71 1.53
N ARG A 64 34.17 -21.46 2.25
CA ARG A 64 33.43 -22.59 1.68
C ARG A 64 32.49 -22.15 0.55
N LYS A 65 31.78 -21.03 0.73
CA LYS A 65 30.92 -20.45 -0.31
C LYS A 65 31.74 -19.94 -1.51
N ALA A 66 32.89 -19.32 -1.25
CA ALA A 66 33.75 -18.76 -2.29
C ALA A 66 34.56 -19.82 -3.07
N THR A 67 34.74 -21.01 -2.48
CA THR A 67 35.43 -22.16 -3.11
C THR A 67 34.45 -23.07 -3.87
N ASP A 68 33.14 -22.84 -3.71
CA ASP A 68 32.12 -23.57 -4.46
C ASP A 68 32.26 -23.27 -5.97
N ARG A 69 32.08 -24.30 -6.80
CA ARG A 69 32.40 -24.27 -8.25
C ARG A 69 31.58 -23.23 -9.04
N THR A 70 30.55 -22.68 -8.43
CA THR A 70 29.65 -21.65 -8.96
C THR A 70 30.17 -20.22 -8.75
N PHE A 71 31.23 -20.01 -7.96
CA PHE A 71 31.71 -18.68 -7.56
C PHE A 71 32.70 -18.08 -8.56
N GLN A 72 32.38 -16.92 -9.14
CA GLN A 72 33.08 -16.33 -10.30
C GLN A 72 34.40 -15.60 -9.98
N TYR A 73 34.82 -15.49 -8.72
CA TYR A 73 35.95 -14.64 -8.33
C TYR A 73 37.02 -15.38 -7.49
N PRO A 74 38.03 -16.01 -8.14
CA PRO A 74 39.11 -16.74 -7.46
C PRO A 74 39.96 -15.90 -6.49
N SER A 75 40.04 -14.59 -6.73
CA SER A 75 40.76 -13.64 -5.86
C SER A 75 40.14 -13.51 -4.48
N VAL A 76 38.81 -13.67 -4.37
CA VAL A 76 38.08 -13.63 -3.09
C VAL A 76 38.36 -14.89 -2.29
N ALA A 77 38.32 -16.07 -2.92
CA ALA A 77 38.69 -17.32 -2.27
C ALA A 77 40.14 -17.32 -1.77
N LYS A 78 41.09 -16.77 -2.56
CA LYS A 78 42.49 -16.63 -2.14
C LYS A 78 42.64 -15.71 -0.92
N ARG A 79 41.92 -14.58 -0.90
CA ARG A 79 41.93 -13.65 0.24
C ARG A 79 41.37 -14.29 1.50
N LEU A 80 40.20 -14.94 1.41
CA LEU A 80 39.57 -15.63 2.54
C LEU A 80 40.41 -16.81 3.04
N LYS A 81 41.17 -17.46 2.16
CA LYS A 81 42.11 -18.51 2.56
C LYS A 81 43.27 -17.94 3.39
N ALA A 82 43.85 -16.81 2.96
CA ALA A 82 44.91 -16.14 3.69
C ALA A 82 44.42 -15.56 5.03
N GLY A 83 43.24 -14.93 5.05
CA GLY A 83 42.63 -14.40 6.28
C GLY A 83 42.28 -15.51 7.28
N LYS A 84 41.81 -16.67 6.80
CA LYS A 84 41.63 -17.85 7.64
C LYS A 84 42.94 -18.34 8.26
N GLU A 85 44.00 -18.44 7.47
CA GLU A 85 45.31 -18.88 7.96
C GLU A 85 45.89 -17.90 9.01
N GLU A 86 45.69 -16.60 8.82
CA GLU A 86 46.04 -15.57 9.80
C GLU A 86 45.25 -15.73 11.11
N LEU A 87 43.93 -15.90 11.04
CA LEU A 87 43.09 -16.14 12.21
C LEU A 87 43.45 -17.42 12.97
N ASP A 88 43.79 -18.49 12.26
CA ASP A 88 44.19 -19.76 12.86
C ASP A 88 45.56 -19.61 13.57
N ASN A 89 46.50 -18.85 13.00
CA ASN A 89 47.77 -18.50 13.64
C ASN A 89 47.59 -17.61 14.89
N GLU A 90 46.70 -16.62 14.84
CA GLU A 90 46.37 -15.79 16.00
C GLU A 90 45.71 -16.60 17.12
N LEU A 91 44.81 -17.53 16.76
CA LEU A 91 44.17 -18.42 17.71
C LEU A 91 45.19 -19.33 18.41
N ALA A 92 46.15 -19.91 17.66
CA ALA A 92 47.22 -20.71 18.23
C ALA A 92 48.09 -19.89 19.21
N ARG A 93 48.41 -18.63 18.87
CA ARG A 93 49.17 -17.73 19.76
C ARG A 93 48.40 -17.40 21.05
N VAL A 94 47.09 -17.17 20.96
CA VAL A 94 46.25 -16.92 22.14
C VAL A 94 46.13 -18.17 22.99
N ASP A 95 46.00 -19.35 22.39
CA ASP A 95 45.95 -20.63 23.10
C ASP A 95 47.22 -20.91 23.90
N GLU A 96 48.39 -20.63 23.32
CA GLU A 96 49.68 -20.74 24.01
C GLU A 96 49.78 -19.78 25.21
N LYS A 97 49.42 -18.51 25.03
CA LYS A 97 49.40 -17.52 26.12
C LYS A 97 48.45 -17.92 27.25
N LEU A 98 47.29 -18.47 26.89
CA LEU A 98 46.29 -18.92 27.85
C LEU A 98 46.78 -20.16 28.61
N HIS A 99 47.51 -21.05 27.94
CA HIS A 99 48.17 -22.19 28.59
C HIS A 99 49.19 -21.73 29.63
N VAL A 100 50.11 -20.83 29.27
CA VAL A 100 51.12 -20.26 30.18
C VAL A 100 50.48 -19.57 31.39
N GLN A 101 49.40 -18.81 31.17
CA GLN A 101 48.69 -18.13 32.27
C GLN A 101 48.00 -19.13 33.20
N ARG A 102 47.44 -20.23 32.68
CA ARG A 102 46.84 -21.29 33.50
C ARG A 102 47.86 -22.08 34.31
N THR A 103 49.05 -22.35 33.75
CA THR A 103 50.12 -23.01 34.51
C THR A 103 50.61 -22.12 35.64
N MET A 104 50.78 -20.82 35.37
CA MET A 104 51.19 -19.83 36.38
C MET A 104 50.12 -19.66 37.47
N GLN A 105 48.83 -19.67 37.11
CA GLN A 105 47.74 -19.70 38.08
C GLN A 105 47.79 -20.93 39.00
N ALA A 106 48.09 -22.11 38.45
CA ALA A 106 48.21 -23.34 39.24
C ALA A 106 49.39 -23.29 40.23
N GLU A 107 50.51 -22.66 39.84
CA GLU A 107 51.66 -22.42 40.72
C GLU A 107 51.32 -21.43 41.84
N LEU A 108 50.68 -20.30 41.53
CA LEU A 108 50.21 -19.32 42.51
C LEU A 108 49.22 -19.95 43.51
N ILE A 109 48.30 -20.81 43.06
CA ILE A 109 47.38 -21.54 43.95
C ILE A 109 48.16 -22.44 44.91
N LYS A 110 49.19 -23.13 44.41
CA LYS A 110 50.03 -24.02 45.22
C LYS A 110 50.84 -23.24 46.27
N GLU A 111 51.35 -22.07 45.91
CA GLU A 111 52.12 -21.18 46.79
C GLU A 111 51.23 -20.52 47.86
N LEU A 112 50.06 -20.00 47.47
CA LEU A 112 49.03 -19.52 48.38
C LEU A 112 48.64 -20.61 49.39
N ALA A 113 48.34 -21.83 48.92
CA ALA A 113 47.98 -22.94 49.81
C ALA A 113 49.10 -23.32 50.79
N ALA A 114 50.36 -23.26 50.39
CA ALA A 114 51.49 -23.57 51.28
C ALA A 114 51.67 -22.51 52.38
N ASN A 115 51.45 -21.23 52.06
CA ASN A 115 51.69 -20.12 52.98
C ASN A 115 50.51 -19.87 53.94
N PHE A 116 49.27 -20.13 53.51
CA PHE A 116 48.09 -19.99 54.37
C PHE A 116 47.90 -21.14 55.37
N ASN A 117 48.42 -22.35 55.07
CA ASN A 117 48.24 -23.53 55.94
C ASN A 117 49.31 -23.70 57.03
N CYS A 118 50.37 -22.88 57.06
CA CYS A 118 51.53 -23.06 57.95
C CYS A 118 51.56 -22.15 59.20
N ARG A 119 50.54 -21.32 59.47
CA ARG A 119 50.57 -20.40 60.62
C ARG A 119 49.77 -20.94 61.81
N PRO A 120 50.40 -21.22 62.98
CA PRO A 120 49.66 -21.45 64.21
C PRO A 120 49.03 -20.11 64.62
N GLN A 121 47.70 -19.99 64.56
CA GLN A 121 46.99 -18.83 65.07
C GLN A 121 46.89 -18.92 66.60
N GLU A 122 47.46 -17.95 67.31
CA GLU A 122 47.10 -17.66 68.70
C GLU A 122 45.59 -17.33 68.79
N PRO A 123 44.91 -17.75 69.87
CA PRO A 123 43.47 -17.56 69.99
C PRO A 123 43.14 -16.05 70.09
N PRO A 124 42.24 -15.55 69.22
CA PRO A 124 41.85 -14.14 69.23
C PRO A 124 41.12 -13.76 70.52
N SER A 125 41.27 -12.50 70.93
CA SER A 125 40.63 -11.99 72.14
C SER A 125 39.10 -12.02 72.01
N GLN A 126 38.39 -12.19 73.12
CA GLN A 126 36.93 -12.39 73.14
C GLN A 126 36.15 -11.18 72.56
N LEU A 127 36.75 -9.98 72.61
CA LEU A 127 36.19 -8.75 72.08
C LEU A 127 36.34 -8.67 70.54
N ASP A 128 37.47 -9.15 70.02
CA ASP A 128 37.68 -9.30 68.57
C ASP A 128 36.71 -10.34 68.01
N LEU A 129 36.44 -11.42 68.75
CA LEU A 129 35.49 -12.46 68.34
C LEU A 129 34.06 -11.93 68.20
N GLU A 130 33.61 -11.09 69.13
CA GLU A 130 32.28 -10.44 69.07
C GLU A 130 32.19 -9.39 67.95
N HIS A 131 33.27 -8.66 67.67
CA HIS A 131 33.28 -7.73 66.53
C HIS A 131 33.24 -8.48 65.20
N MET A 132 34.05 -9.54 65.05
CA MET A 132 34.06 -10.39 63.87
C MET A 132 32.70 -11.05 63.62
N LYS A 133 31.99 -11.43 64.70
CA LYS A 133 30.65 -12.01 64.63
C LYS A 133 29.61 -11.00 64.13
N ARG A 134 29.69 -9.73 64.57
CA ARG A 134 28.84 -8.66 64.05
C ARG A 134 29.11 -8.38 62.58
N ASP A 135 30.37 -8.25 62.19
CA ASP A 135 30.76 -8.00 60.80
C ASP A 135 30.35 -9.16 59.88
N LEU A 136 30.47 -10.41 60.37
CA LEU A 136 29.97 -11.59 59.67
C LEU A 136 28.45 -11.59 59.52
N GLN A 137 27.71 -11.11 60.52
CA GLN A 137 26.25 -11.01 60.41
C GLN A 137 25.85 -9.91 59.41
N GLU A 138 26.54 -8.78 59.41
CA GLU A 138 26.30 -7.67 58.49
C GLU A 138 26.63 -8.05 57.05
N THR A 139 27.81 -8.61 56.79
CA THR A 139 28.17 -9.14 55.45
C THR A 139 27.21 -10.21 54.98
N ARG A 140 26.68 -11.05 55.88
CA ARG A 140 25.68 -12.06 55.52
C ARG A 140 24.31 -11.46 55.20
N ALA A 141 23.93 -10.36 55.85
CA ALA A 141 22.73 -9.59 55.50
C ALA A 141 22.90 -8.91 54.14
N GLU A 142 24.07 -8.32 53.88
CA GLU A 142 24.38 -7.67 52.61
C GLU A 142 24.44 -8.67 51.45
N MET A 143 25.02 -9.86 51.67
CA MET A 143 24.97 -10.96 50.69
C MET A 143 23.54 -11.40 50.35
N ARG A 144 22.60 -11.37 51.32
CA ARG A 144 21.19 -11.66 51.02
C ARG A 144 20.58 -10.55 50.15
N ARG A 145 20.82 -9.28 50.47
CA ARG A 145 20.35 -8.15 49.65
C ARG A 145 20.90 -8.23 48.22
N LEU A 146 22.19 -8.50 48.07
CA LEU A 146 22.81 -8.68 46.75
C LEU A 146 22.18 -9.84 45.98
N ARG A 147 21.85 -10.94 46.65
CA ARG A 147 21.15 -12.07 46.05
C ARG A 147 19.73 -11.69 45.60
N ASP A 148 18.99 -10.92 46.40
CA ASP A 148 17.66 -10.45 46.05
C ASP A 148 17.71 -9.49 44.84
N ILE A 149 18.70 -8.59 44.80
CA ILE A 149 18.97 -7.72 43.65
C ILE A 149 19.31 -8.57 42.42
N GLN A 150 20.15 -9.59 42.56
CA GLN A 150 20.50 -10.50 41.46
C GLN A 150 19.27 -11.22 40.89
N VAL A 151 18.36 -11.68 41.76
CA VAL A 151 17.09 -12.31 41.33
C VAL A 151 16.23 -11.30 40.57
N SER A 152 16.11 -10.06 41.06
CA SER A 152 15.38 -8.98 40.38
C SER A 152 15.97 -8.64 39.00
N ILE A 153 17.30 -8.53 38.90
CA ILE A 153 18.00 -8.30 37.63
C ILE A 153 17.75 -9.47 36.66
N THR A 154 17.81 -10.71 37.15
CA THR A 154 17.55 -11.89 36.31
C THR A 154 16.11 -11.87 35.78
N ALA A 155 15.12 -11.54 36.62
CA ALA A 155 13.73 -11.44 36.21
C ALA A 155 13.48 -10.33 35.17
N THR A 156 14.12 -9.17 35.33
CA THR A 156 14.04 -8.08 34.33
C THR A 156 14.69 -8.48 33.01
N LEU A 157 15.81 -9.20 33.05
CA LEU A 157 16.51 -9.71 31.87
C LEU A 157 15.67 -10.75 31.11
N ASP A 158 14.98 -11.65 31.82
CA ASP A 158 14.03 -12.60 31.23
C ASP A 158 12.80 -11.93 30.63
N SER A 159 12.30 -10.85 31.26
CA SER A 159 11.23 -10.02 30.69
C SER A 159 11.66 -9.33 29.40
N LEU A 160 12.86 -8.73 29.40
CA LEU A 160 13.43 -8.08 28.22
C LEU A 160 13.66 -9.08 27.09
N LYS A 161 14.15 -10.29 27.41
CA LYS A 161 14.34 -11.37 26.44
C LYS A 161 13.03 -11.80 25.79
N ARG A 162 11.95 -11.94 26.56
CA ARG A 162 10.60 -12.25 26.04
C ARG A 162 10.06 -11.12 25.16
N SER A 163 10.28 -9.86 25.55
CA SER A 163 9.91 -8.69 24.74
C SER A 163 10.68 -8.65 23.42
N ALA A 164 11.99 -8.89 23.44
CA ALA A 164 12.82 -8.96 22.24
C ALA A 164 12.34 -10.07 21.29
N GLN A 165 12.04 -11.25 21.82
CA GLN A 165 11.49 -12.35 21.01
C GLN A 165 10.15 -11.98 20.37
N SER A 166 9.23 -11.35 21.13
CA SER A 166 7.95 -10.90 20.58
C SER A 166 8.12 -9.85 19.46
N ASN A 167 9.11 -8.98 19.58
CA ASN A 167 9.43 -8.02 18.52
C ASN A 167 10.01 -8.70 17.27
N GLU A 168 10.86 -9.71 17.44
CA GLU A 168 11.37 -10.52 16.34
C GLU A 168 10.22 -11.20 15.57
N ASP A 169 9.25 -11.77 16.29
CA ASP A 169 8.06 -12.40 15.70
C ASP A 169 7.20 -11.38 14.92
N LYS A 170 7.02 -10.17 15.47
CA LYS A 170 6.32 -9.06 14.77
C LYS A 170 7.07 -8.64 13.50
N ILE A 171 8.40 -8.55 13.55
CA ILE A 171 9.23 -8.23 12.38
C ILE A 171 9.09 -9.33 11.32
N ALA A 172 9.11 -10.59 11.71
CA ALA A 172 8.91 -11.71 10.79
C ALA A 172 7.53 -11.67 10.13
N TYR A 173 6.48 -11.34 10.89
CA TYR A 173 5.13 -11.14 10.36
C TYR A 173 5.08 -9.99 9.34
N ILE A 174 5.65 -8.82 9.67
CA ILE A 174 5.71 -7.66 8.77
C ILE A 174 6.48 -7.99 7.48
N LYS A 175 7.59 -8.73 7.57
CA LYS A 175 8.32 -9.18 6.38
C LYS A 175 7.45 -10.06 5.49
N ARG A 176 6.71 -11.00 6.07
CA ARG A 176 5.81 -11.88 5.31
C ARG A 176 4.67 -11.10 4.66
N SER A 177 4.03 -10.17 5.38
CA SER A 177 2.96 -9.34 4.82
C SER A 177 3.48 -8.45 3.69
N LYS A 178 4.68 -7.87 3.85
CA LYS A 178 5.34 -7.10 2.80
C LYS A 178 5.57 -7.92 1.53
N SER A 179 6.10 -9.13 1.64
CA SER A 179 6.29 -10.01 0.48
C SER A 179 4.97 -10.38 -0.20
N SER A 180 3.89 -10.57 0.56
CA SER A 180 2.55 -10.78 0.00
C SER A 180 2.09 -9.58 -0.84
N VAL A 181 2.20 -8.37 -0.28
CA VAL A 181 1.82 -7.13 -0.99
C VAL A 181 2.69 -6.91 -2.23
N GLU A 182 3.99 -7.21 -2.17
CA GLU A 182 4.87 -7.15 -3.34
C GLU A 182 4.40 -8.11 -4.45
N THR A 183 3.97 -9.33 -4.11
CA THR A 183 3.43 -10.27 -5.11
C THR A 183 2.12 -9.78 -5.72
N GLU A 184 1.21 -9.21 -4.92
CA GLU A 184 -0.04 -8.63 -5.42
C GLU A 184 0.23 -7.44 -6.35
N LEU A 185 1.18 -6.56 -6.00
CA LEU A 185 1.59 -5.45 -6.86
C LEU A 185 2.18 -5.93 -8.18
N THR A 186 2.98 -7.00 -8.17
CA THR A 186 3.50 -7.57 -9.43
C THR A 186 2.39 -8.15 -10.30
N ASN A 187 1.38 -8.78 -9.70
CA ASN A 187 0.22 -9.31 -10.43
C ASN A 187 -0.61 -8.16 -11.03
N LEU A 188 -0.96 -7.16 -10.25
CA LEU A 188 -1.70 -5.97 -10.73
C LEU A 188 -0.95 -5.25 -11.86
N ARG A 189 0.38 -5.15 -11.76
CA ARG A 189 1.21 -4.57 -12.82
C ARG A 189 1.13 -5.40 -14.11
N SER A 190 1.14 -6.72 -14.00
CA SER A 190 1.00 -7.61 -15.16
C SER A 190 -0.40 -7.49 -15.79
N GLU A 191 -1.46 -7.42 -14.99
CA GLU A 191 -2.83 -7.21 -15.45
C GLU A 191 -2.98 -5.86 -16.18
N LEU A 192 -2.42 -4.78 -15.62
CA LEU A 192 -2.44 -3.47 -16.27
C LEU A 192 -1.73 -3.50 -17.64
N SER A 193 -0.60 -4.20 -17.74
CA SER A 193 0.10 -4.38 -19.02
C SER A 193 -0.76 -5.12 -20.03
N THR A 194 -1.39 -6.23 -19.64
CA THR A 194 -2.28 -6.98 -20.54
C THR A 194 -3.49 -6.15 -20.98
N ARG A 195 -4.03 -5.32 -20.08
CA ARG A 195 -5.14 -4.43 -20.38
C ARG A 195 -4.73 -3.32 -21.34
N GLN A 196 -3.51 -2.80 -21.19
CA GLN A 196 -2.94 -1.83 -22.12
C GLN A 196 -2.76 -2.44 -23.51
N ASP A 197 -2.26 -3.66 -23.60
CA ASP A 197 -2.11 -4.37 -24.89
C ASP A 197 -3.49 -4.58 -25.54
N HIS A 198 -4.51 -4.92 -24.76
CA HIS A 198 -5.89 -5.03 -25.23
C HIS A 198 -6.44 -3.69 -25.76
N TRP A 199 -6.18 -2.59 -25.05
CA TRP A 199 -6.55 -1.24 -25.52
C TRP A 199 -5.89 -0.91 -26.86
N ASN A 200 -4.58 -1.17 -26.99
CA ASN A 200 -3.86 -0.94 -28.24
C ASN A 200 -4.44 -1.79 -29.40
N ALA A 201 -4.86 -3.02 -29.12
CA ALA A 201 -5.52 -3.89 -30.10
C ALA A 201 -6.90 -3.35 -30.53
N ILE A 202 -7.71 -2.87 -29.59
CA ILE A 202 -9.00 -2.24 -29.88
C ILE A 202 -8.79 -0.97 -30.72
N GLU A 203 -7.83 -0.13 -30.34
CA GLU A 203 -7.51 1.09 -31.07
C GLU A 203 -7.09 0.79 -32.52
N SER A 204 -6.24 -0.22 -32.72
CA SER A 204 -5.87 -0.72 -34.05
C SER A 204 -7.10 -1.19 -34.85
N MET A 205 -8.01 -1.92 -34.22
CA MET A 205 -9.24 -2.37 -34.87
C MET A 205 -10.15 -1.21 -35.27
N VAL A 206 -10.37 -0.24 -34.38
CA VAL A 206 -11.20 0.95 -34.63
C VAL A 206 -10.60 1.80 -35.75
N THR A 207 -9.29 2.03 -35.72
CA THR A 207 -8.61 2.81 -36.77
C THR A 207 -8.67 2.12 -38.13
N ASN A 208 -8.55 0.79 -38.18
CA ASN A 208 -8.74 0.02 -39.42
C ASN A 208 -10.20 0.07 -39.90
N GLN A 209 -11.17 -0.02 -39.00
CA GLN A 209 -12.58 0.10 -39.34
C GLN A 209 -12.94 1.49 -39.86
N ALA A 210 -12.39 2.55 -39.26
CA ALA A 210 -12.55 3.93 -39.72
C ALA A 210 -12.03 4.10 -41.15
N LYS A 211 -10.82 3.62 -41.45
CA LYS A 211 -10.26 3.61 -42.82
C LYS A 211 -11.14 2.84 -43.81
N SER A 212 -11.71 1.71 -43.39
CA SER A 212 -12.62 0.92 -44.22
C SER A 212 -13.94 1.64 -44.51
N ILE A 213 -14.45 2.43 -43.56
CA ILE A 213 -15.64 3.27 -43.76
C ILE A 213 -15.33 4.40 -44.74
N GLU A 214 -14.23 5.14 -44.54
CA GLU A 214 -13.81 6.20 -45.46
C GLU A 214 -13.65 5.70 -46.90
N LEU A 215 -13.09 4.50 -47.08
CA LEU A 215 -12.93 3.90 -48.40
C LEU A 215 -14.29 3.59 -49.06
N ARG A 216 -15.25 3.07 -48.27
CA ARG A 216 -16.62 2.81 -48.75
C ARG A 216 -17.36 4.10 -49.09
N ASP A 217 -17.19 5.16 -48.30
CA ASP A 217 -17.80 6.46 -48.57
C ASP A 217 -17.26 7.08 -49.87
N LEU A 218 -15.95 6.95 -50.10
CA LEU A 218 -15.33 7.40 -51.36
C LEU A 218 -15.88 6.60 -52.56
N GLN A 219 -16.02 5.28 -52.42
CA GLN A 219 -16.61 4.44 -53.45
C GLN A 219 -18.08 4.80 -53.71
N GLN A 220 -18.85 5.08 -52.65
CA GLN A 220 -20.25 5.51 -52.75
C GLN A 220 -20.37 6.86 -53.47
N GLN A 221 -19.52 7.84 -53.15
CA GLN A 221 -19.49 9.12 -53.86
C GLN A 221 -19.18 8.94 -55.35
N GLN A 222 -18.28 8.02 -55.70
CA GLN A 222 -18.00 7.70 -57.09
C GLN A 222 -19.22 7.10 -57.79
N THR A 223 -19.94 6.17 -57.14
CA THR A 223 -21.17 5.61 -57.72
C THR A 223 -22.29 6.63 -57.85
N ASP A 224 -22.45 7.53 -56.87
CA ASP A 224 -23.46 8.59 -56.91
C ASP A 224 -23.17 9.59 -58.02
N SER A 225 -21.90 9.90 -58.27
CA SER A 225 -21.46 10.72 -59.40
C SER A 225 -21.80 10.06 -60.74
N HIS A 226 -21.55 8.75 -60.88
CA HIS A 226 -21.95 7.98 -62.07
C HIS A 226 -23.47 7.94 -62.26
N LEU A 227 -24.25 7.72 -61.21
CA LEU A 227 -25.71 7.74 -61.27
C LEU A 227 -26.26 9.12 -61.65
N LYS A 228 -25.62 10.20 -61.20
CA LYS A 228 -25.98 11.56 -61.59
C LYS A 228 -25.74 11.79 -63.09
N LEU A 229 -24.59 11.37 -63.61
CA LEU A 229 -24.31 11.41 -65.05
C LEU A 229 -25.35 10.65 -65.87
N LEU A 230 -25.67 9.41 -65.47
CA LEU A 230 -26.70 8.60 -66.15
C LEU A 230 -28.09 9.26 -66.09
N ARG A 231 -28.43 9.92 -64.96
CA ARG A 231 -29.70 10.65 -64.82
C ARG A 231 -29.75 11.85 -65.76
N ASP A 232 -28.65 12.59 -65.89
CA ASP A 232 -28.57 13.75 -66.76
C ASP A 232 -28.60 13.35 -68.25
N GLU A 233 -27.93 12.24 -68.60
CA GLU A 233 -28.00 11.64 -69.94
C GLU A 233 -29.42 11.17 -70.29
N ARG A 234 -30.10 10.49 -69.35
CA ARG A 234 -31.51 10.10 -69.52
C ARG A 234 -32.42 11.31 -69.73
N LYS A 235 -32.25 12.37 -68.94
CA LYS A 235 -33.03 13.61 -69.11
C LYS A 235 -32.79 14.24 -70.48
N SER A 236 -31.55 14.24 -70.95
CA SER A 236 -31.20 14.72 -72.30
C SER A 236 -31.92 13.90 -73.38
N ALA A 237 -31.88 12.57 -73.30
CA ALA A 237 -32.58 11.68 -74.22
C ALA A 237 -34.11 11.81 -74.15
N GLU A 238 -34.67 12.08 -72.97
CA GLU A 238 -36.11 12.34 -72.81
C GLU A 238 -36.53 13.67 -73.48
N LEU A 239 -35.69 14.70 -73.42
CA LEU A 239 -35.95 15.97 -74.10
C LEU A 239 -35.88 15.81 -75.63
N THR A 240 -34.94 15.03 -76.16
CA THR A 240 -34.85 14.79 -77.61
C THR A 240 -36.03 13.96 -78.12
N THR A 241 -36.45 12.93 -77.37
CA THR A 241 -37.64 12.13 -77.72
C THR A 241 -38.92 12.95 -77.67
N LYS A 242 -39.11 13.79 -76.66
CA LYS A 242 -40.26 14.74 -76.61
C LYS A 242 -40.25 15.71 -77.79
N ALA A 243 -39.09 16.25 -78.17
CA ALA A 243 -38.99 17.12 -79.33
C ALA A 243 -39.38 16.40 -80.64
N HIS A 244 -38.99 15.12 -80.78
CA HIS A 244 -39.42 14.30 -81.92
C HIS A 244 -40.92 14.00 -81.88
N GLU A 245 -41.48 13.68 -80.71
CA GLU A 245 -42.91 13.41 -80.54
C GLU A 245 -43.77 14.65 -80.86
N GLU A 246 -43.35 15.84 -80.43
CA GLU A 246 -43.98 17.10 -80.83
C GLU A 246 -43.90 17.35 -82.35
N ASP A 247 -42.78 17.01 -83.00
CA ASP A 247 -42.65 17.11 -84.46
C ASP A 247 -43.58 16.13 -85.19
N PHE A 248 -43.68 14.88 -84.71
CA PHE A 248 -44.62 13.89 -85.23
C PHE A 248 -46.07 14.32 -85.02
N SER A 249 -46.41 14.88 -83.86
CA SER A 249 -47.74 15.41 -83.58
C SER A 249 -48.11 16.53 -84.56
N LYS A 250 -47.20 17.49 -84.79
CA LYS A 250 -47.42 18.57 -85.78
C LYS A 250 -47.61 18.04 -87.19
N ARG A 251 -46.86 17.00 -87.58
CA ARG A 251 -47.01 16.32 -88.88
C ARG A 251 -48.36 15.63 -89.00
N LEU A 252 -48.81 14.94 -87.95
CA LEU A 252 -50.12 14.30 -87.88
C LEU A 252 -51.26 15.32 -87.97
N ASP A 253 -51.18 16.42 -87.23
CA ASP A 253 -52.18 17.50 -87.27
C ASP A 253 -52.28 18.14 -88.67
N ASN A 254 -51.15 18.27 -89.37
CA ASN A 254 -51.14 18.72 -90.76
C ASN A 254 -51.77 17.71 -91.72
N LEU A 255 -51.53 16.42 -91.49
CA LEU A 255 -52.13 15.35 -92.29
C LEU A 255 -53.65 15.29 -92.07
N ASP A 256 -54.12 15.38 -90.83
CA ASP A 256 -55.54 15.39 -90.48
C ASP A 256 -56.25 16.58 -91.12
N ARG A 257 -55.63 17.76 -91.10
CA ARG A 257 -56.12 18.96 -91.82
C ARG A 257 -56.27 18.73 -93.33
N MET A 258 -55.31 18.03 -93.92
CA MET A 258 -55.32 17.69 -95.35
C MET A 258 -56.42 16.67 -95.67
N VAL A 259 -56.61 15.67 -94.82
CA VAL A 259 -57.70 14.68 -94.92
C VAL A 259 -59.06 15.36 -94.80
N ILE A 260 -59.21 16.33 -93.90
CA ILE A 260 -60.44 17.14 -93.77
C ILE A 260 -60.70 17.97 -95.04
N GLU A 261 -59.67 18.55 -95.66
CA GLU A 261 -59.81 19.24 -96.95
C GLU A 261 -60.23 18.29 -98.09
N TYR A 262 -59.63 17.10 -98.18
CA TYR A 262 -60.04 16.07 -99.14
C TYR A 262 -61.45 15.53 -98.86
N GLY A 263 -61.85 15.46 -97.59
CA GLY A 263 -63.21 15.12 -97.19
C GLY A 263 -64.22 16.17 -97.66
N LYS A 264 -63.86 17.46 -97.62
CA LYS A 264 -64.69 18.56 -98.14
C LYS A 264 -64.81 18.51 -99.66
N THR A 265 -63.72 18.26 -100.39
CA THR A 265 -63.76 18.14 -101.87
C THR A 265 -64.51 16.89 -102.35
N CYS A 266 -64.47 15.78 -101.61
CA CYS A 266 -65.32 14.62 -101.87
C CYS A 266 -66.81 14.88 -101.55
N LYS A 267 -67.11 15.68 -100.52
CA LYS A 267 -68.50 16.09 -100.18
C LYS A 267 -69.09 17.02 -101.24
N GLU A 268 -68.30 17.96 -101.79
CA GLU A 268 -68.70 18.82 -102.91
C GLU A 268 -68.99 18.04 -104.21
N LEU A 269 -68.39 16.86 -104.39
CA LEU A 269 -68.63 15.95 -105.52
C LEU A 269 -69.86 15.04 -105.30
N SER A 270 -70.21 14.79 -104.03
CA SER A 270 -71.37 14.01 -103.59
C SER A 270 -72.68 14.82 -103.59
N GLU A 271 -72.61 16.14 -103.38
CA GLU A 271 -73.80 17.00 -103.21
C GLU A 271 -74.45 17.46 -104.54
N LYS A 272 -73.95 17.02 -105.71
CA LYS A 272 -74.55 17.30 -107.04
C LYS A 272 -75.52 16.22 -107.56
N LYS A 273 -75.72 15.10 -106.84
CA LYS A 273 -76.45 13.94 -107.41
C LYS A 273 -77.69 13.45 -106.65
N GLU A 274 -78.07 13.97 -105.49
CA GLU A 274 -79.23 13.41 -104.78
C GLU A 274 -80.05 14.48 -104.04
N SER A 275 -81.01 15.05 -104.77
CA SER A 275 -82.12 15.84 -104.24
C SER A 275 -83.38 15.52 -105.05
N LEU A 276 -84.13 14.48 -104.66
CA LEU A 276 -85.58 14.43 -104.89
C LEU A 276 -86.27 13.46 -103.90
N MET A 277 -87.27 13.99 -103.17
CA MET A 277 -88.28 13.34 -102.32
C MET A 277 -87.93 13.15 -100.84
N ARG A 278 -88.31 14.11 -99.98
CA ARG A 278 -89.59 14.21 -99.19
C ARG A 278 -89.60 13.25 -97.98
N SER A 279 -89.47 13.75 -96.73
CA SER A 279 -90.55 14.32 -95.86
C SER A 279 -91.37 13.19 -95.20
N HIS A 280 -91.71 13.10 -93.90
CA HIS A 280 -92.15 14.08 -92.88
C HIS A 280 -92.26 13.39 -91.48
N PHE A 281 -92.12 14.18 -90.38
CA PHE A 281 -92.87 14.17 -89.08
C PHE A 281 -92.74 13.00 -88.06
N GLU A 282 -92.24 13.24 -86.82
CA GLU A 282 -92.89 13.75 -85.56
C GLU A 282 -93.09 12.55 -84.56
N ARG A 283 -93.06 12.60 -83.21
CA ARG A 283 -93.28 13.66 -82.20
C ARG A 283 -93.05 13.17 -80.75
N ILE A 284 -92.58 14.09 -79.87
CA ILE A 284 -92.74 14.33 -78.39
C ILE A 284 -92.54 13.14 -77.39
N THR A 285 -92.12 13.30 -76.12
CA THR A 285 -92.46 14.30 -75.08
C THR A 285 -91.42 14.41 -73.96
N ASN A 286 -91.19 15.66 -73.52
CA ASN A 286 -91.18 16.20 -72.13
C ASN A 286 -90.27 15.52 -71.09
N GLY A 287 -89.57 16.23 -70.21
CA GLY A 287 -89.66 17.60 -69.72
C GLY A 287 -89.13 17.61 -68.28
N ALA A 288 -88.28 18.59 -67.96
CA ALA A 288 -87.57 18.83 -66.69
C ALA A 288 -88.52 19.13 -65.50
N PRO A 289 -88.09 19.79 -64.39
CA PRO A 289 -86.87 19.76 -63.57
C PRO A 289 -87.24 19.52 -62.07
N ALA A 290 -86.28 19.51 -61.14
CA ALA A 290 -86.60 19.69 -59.71
C ALA A 290 -85.52 20.46 -58.95
N VAL A 291 -85.94 21.49 -58.22
CA VAL A 291 -85.16 22.29 -57.26
C VAL A 291 -85.88 22.26 -55.92
N SER A 292 -85.09 22.35 -54.86
CA SER A 292 -85.36 22.93 -53.54
C SER A 292 -85.46 21.96 -52.36
N ALA A 293 -84.48 22.13 -51.50
CA ALA A 293 -84.26 21.50 -50.23
C ALA A 293 -85.28 21.96 -49.18
N SER A 294 -85.97 21.00 -48.56
CA SER A 294 -86.36 20.99 -47.14
C SER A 294 -87.05 19.66 -46.78
N VAL A 295 -86.43 18.53 -47.17
CA VAL A 295 -86.89 17.15 -46.82
C VAL A 295 -85.72 16.25 -46.39
N GLU A 296 -84.46 16.71 -46.56
CA GLU A 296 -83.22 15.94 -46.44
C GLU A 296 -83.00 15.25 -45.07
N VAL A 297 -83.45 15.81 -43.95
CA VAL A 297 -83.17 15.22 -42.61
C VAL A 297 -84.19 14.15 -42.21
N ARG A 298 -85.41 14.18 -42.77
CA ARG A 298 -86.45 13.16 -42.50
C ARG A 298 -86.35 11.96 -43.46
N ASN A 299 -85.91 12.19 -44.70
CA ASN A 299 -85.68 11.11 -45.68
C ASN A 299 -84.45 10.24 -45.37
N GLN A 300 -83.41 10.77 -44.70
CA GLN A 300 -82.23 9.97 -44.38
C GLN A 300 -82.48 8.89 -43.31
N ILE A 301 -83.37 9.11 -42.35
CA ILE A 301 -83.72 8.10 -41.32
C ILE A 301 -84.68 7.04 -41.89
N GLN A 302 -85.57 7.41 -42.80
CA GLN A 302 -86.45 6.45 -43.48
C GLN A 302 -85.70 5.61 -44.53
N ASN A 303 -84.71 6.20 -45.22
CA ASN A 303 -83.82 5.46 -46.12
C ASN A 303 -82.95 4.44 -45.38
N LEU A 304 -82.48 4.71 -44.17
CA LEU A 304 -81.69 3.72 -43.42
C LEU A 304 -82.52 2.51 -42.97
N ARG A 305 -83.81 2.67 -42.65
CA ARG A 305 -84.72 1.53 -42.40
C ARG A 305 -85.06 0.76 -43.67
N GLN A 306 -85.37 1.44 -44.76
CA GLN A 306 -85.64 0.78 -46.05
C GLN A 306 -84.41 0.07 -46.61
N ILE A 307 -83.20 0.60 -46.41
CA ILE A 307 -81.95 -0.07 -46.80
C ILE A 307 -81.67 -1.29 -45.93
N GLN A 308 -82.10 -1.29 -44.67
CA GLN A 308 -81.91 -2.45 -43.79
C GLN A 308 -82.92 -3.55 -44.13
N ASP A 309 -84.20 -3.23 -44.30
CA ASP A 309 -85.22 -4.21 -44.73
C ASP A 309 -84.91 -4.76 -46.15
N ALA A 310 -84.42 -3.92 -47.07
CA ALA A 310 -83.99 -4.38 -48.40
C ALA A 310 -82.73 -5.24 -48.36
N LYS A 311 -81.85 -5.07 -47.37
CA LYS A 311 -80.67 -5.92 -47.18
C LYS A 311 -81.03 -7.26 -46.55
N ASP A 312 -81.95 -7.25 -45.58
CA ASP A 312 -82.42 -8.47 -44.94
C ASP A 312 -83.25 -9.31 -45.92
N GLU A 313 -84.07 -8.68 -46.78
CA GLU A 313 -84.76 -9.36 -47.90
C GLU A 313 -83.77 -9.87 -48.95
N ALA A 314 -82.74 -9.09 -49.32
CA ALA A 314 -81.72 -9.55 -50.27
C ALA A 314 -80.89 -10.72 -49.71
N ILE A 315 -80.65 -10.75 -48.40
CA ILE A 315 -79.99 -11.88 -47.73
C ILE A 315 -80.92 -13.09 -47.69
N ALA A 316 -82.22 -12.91 -47.45
CA ALA A 316 -83.21 -14.00 -47.52
C ALA A 316 -83.33 -14.58 -48.94
N ASP A 317 -83.40 -13.74 -49.97
CA ASP A 317 -83.40 -14.14 -51.38
C ASP A 317 -82.09 -14.82 -51.79
N GLU A 318 -80.93 -14.36 -51.28
CA GLU A 318 -79.65 -15.03 -51.50
C GLU A 318 -79.59 -16.39 -50.80
N LEU A 319 -80.09 -16.49 -49.56
CA LEU A 319 -80.15 -17.75 -48.83
C LEU A 319 -81.08 -18.76 -49.52
N ASP A 320 -82.24 -18.34 -50.01
CA ASP A 320 -83.17 -19.19 -50.77
C ASP A 320 -82.58 -19.60 -52.13
N LYS A 321 -81.75 -18.72 -52.73
CA LYS A 321 -80.90 -19.05 -53.88
C LYS A 321 -79.80 -20.06 -53.55
N TYR A 322 -79.14 -19.94 -52.40
CA TYR A 322 -78.12 -20.89 -51.96
C TYR A 322 -78.74 -22.23 -51.62
N GLU A 323 -79.92 -22.26 -50.99
CA GLU A 323 -80.68 -23.47 -50.70
C GLU A 323 -81.16 -24.14 -51.99
N SER A 324 -81.69 -23.36 -52.95
CA SER A 324 -82.00 -23.82 -54.31
C SER A 324 -80.76 -24.33 -55.06
N ARG A 325 -79.58 -23.73 -54.83
CA ARG A 325 -78.32 -24.13 -55.46
C ARG A 325 -77.73 -25.37 -54.80
N ILE A 326 -77.92 -25.55 -53.50
CA ILE A 326 -77.56 -26.75 -52.75
C ILE A 326 -78.46 -27.90 -53.17
N ALA A 327 -79.78 -27.71 -53.24
CA ALA A 327 -80.72 -28.72 -53.74
C ALA A 327 -80.40 -29.12 -55.20
N ARG A 328 -80.05 -28.15 -56.05
CA ARG A 328 -79.56 -28.44 -57.41
C ARG A 328 -78.20 -29.13 -57.40
N LEU A 329 -77.29 -28.81 -56.49
CA LEU A 329 -76.01 -29.50 -56.36
C LEU A 329 -76.18 -30.93 -55.85
N GLU A 330 -77.12 -31.18 -54.94
CA GLU A 330 -77.47 -32.53 -54.49
C GLU A 330 -78.15 -33.34 -55.61
N GLU A 331 -78.98 -32.71 -56.44
CA GLU A 331 -79.53 -33.31 -57.65
C GLU A 331 -78.42 -33.59 -58.69
N VAL A 332 -77.47 -32.67 -58.88
CA VAL A 332 -76.32 -32.84 -59.76
C VAL A 332 -75.38 -33.93 -59.24
N VAL A 333 -75.13 -34.02 -57.93
CA VAL A 333 -74.32 -35.07 -57.32
C VAL A 333 -75.03 -36.42 -57.44
N SER A 334 -76.35 -36.47 -57.28
CA SER A 334 -77.15 -37.69 -57.53
C SER A 334 -77.11 -38.11 -59.00
N LYS A 335 -77.19 -37.15 -59.93
CA LYS A 335 -77.01 -37.39 -61.38
C LYS A 335 -75.57 -37.76 -61.75
N LEU A 336 -74.55 -37.22 -61.07
CA LEU A 336 -73.15 -37.56 -61.28
C LEU A 336 -72.84 -38.96 -60.74
N LYS A 337 -73.48 -39.36 -59.65
CA LYS A 337 -73.41 -40.73 -59.10
C LYS A 337 -74.12 -41.74 -60.00
N GLN A 338 -75.18 -41.32 -60.70
CA GLN A 338 -75.85 -42.10 -61.76
C GLN A 338 -75.03 -42.14 -63.07
N MET A 339 -74.38 -41.04 -63.46
CA MET A 339 -73.46 -41.00 -64.62
C MET A 339 -72.15 -41.74 -64.37
N GLY A 340 -71.65 -41.78 -63.14
CA GLY A 340 -70.50 -42.59 -62.75
C GLY A 340 -70.75 -44.09 -62.94
N ALA A 341 -71.99 -44.54 -62.78
CA ALA A 341 -72.40 -45.92 -63.09
C ALA A 341 -72.65 -46.17 -64.60
N GLN A 342 -72.82 -45.12 -65.42
CA GLN A 342 -72.95 -45.24 -66.89
C GLN A 342 -71.65 -45.02 -67.67
N ASN A 343 -70.61 -44.42 -67.05
CA ASN A 343 -69.36 -44.09 -67.72
C ASN A 343 -68.38 -45.26 -67.93
N GLU A 344 -68.61 -46.44 -67.35
CA GLU A 344 -67.90 -47.67 -67.74
C GLU A 344 -68.40 -48.25 -69.08
N THR A 345 -69.56 -47.80 -69.59
CA THR A 345 -70.16 -48.35 -70.82
C THR A 345 -70.09 -47.42 -72.03
N SER A 346 -69.48 -46.23 -71.92
CA SER A 346 -69.59 -45.18 -72.97
C SER A 346 -68.26 -44.48 -73.31
N SER A 347 -67.14 -45.18 -73.23
CA SER A 347 -65.79 -44.69 -73.62
C SER A 347 -65.56 -44.66 -75.13
N GLN A 348 -66.59 -44.44 -75.95
CA GLN A 348 -66.50 -44.42 -77.42
C GLN A 348 -67.52 -43.46 -78.06
N ALA A 349 -67.61 -42.20 -77.61
CA ALA A 349 -68.30 -41.16 -78.40
C ALA A 349 -68.04 -39.75 -77.84
N LEU A 350 -67.46 -38.87 -78.67
CA LEU A 350 -67.34 -37.40 -78.52
C LEU A 350 -66.47 -36.92 -77.33
N GLY A 351 -65.27 -36.37 -77.48
CA GLY A 351 -64.73 -35.67 -78.64
C GLY A 351 -65.44 -34.35 -78.91
N ILE A 352 -65.68 -33.51 -77.88
CA ILE A 352 -65.89 -32.04 -77.88
C ILE A 352 -66.29 -31.64 -76.44
N GLY A 353 -65.37 -31.04 -75.67
CA GLY A 353 -65.64 -30.59 -74.29
C GLY A 353 -64.44 -30.01 -73.53
N THR A 354 -63.26 -30.02 -74.15
CA THR A 354 -61.99 -29.62 -73.54
C THR A 354 -61.76 -28.11 -73.28
N PRO A 355 -62.36 -27.12 -73.99
CA PRO A 355 -61.99 -25.71 -73.77
C PRO A 355 -62.62 -25.06 -72.53
N HIS A 356 -63.86 -25.42 -72.15
CA HIS A 356 -64.59 -24.71 -71.07
C HIS A 356 -64.11 -25.12 -69.67
N VAL A 357 -63.87 -26.41 -69.43
CA VAL A 357 -63.31 -26.89 -68.15
C VAL A 357 -61.89 -26.35 -67.95
N ASN A 358 -61.14 -26.15 -69.03
CA ASN A 358 -59.80 -25.57 -68.98
C ASN A 358 -59.83 -24.08 -68.59
N ALA A 359 -60.83 -23.31 -69.04
CA ALA A 359 -60.95 -21.89 -68.71
C ALA A 359 -61.29 -21.62 -67.23
N GLU A 360 -62.12 -22.46 -66.60
CA GLU A 360 -62.41 -22.36 -65.17
C GLU A 360 -61.22 -22.82 -64.31
N LEU A 361 -60.50 -23.87 -64.76
CA LEU A 361 -59.29 -24.33 -64.10
C LEU A 361 -58.19 -23.25 -64.14
N GLU A 362 -58.01 -22.56 -65.27
CA GLU A 362 -57.08 -21.44 -65.41
C GLU A 362 -57.46 -20.24 -64.52
N ARG A 363 -58.77 -19.94 -64.39
CA ARG A 363 -59.24 -18.89 -63.46
C ARG A 363 -58.95 -19.22 -62.00
N LEU A 364 -59.12 -20.48 -61.60
CA LEU A 364 -58.78 -20.93 -60.25
C LEU A 364 -57.26 -20.89 -60.03
N TRP A 365 -56.46 -21.30 -61.02
CA TRP A 365 -55.00 -21.16 -60.96
C TRP A 365 -54.56 -19.71 -60.79
N GLN A 366 -55.17 -18.76 -61.51
CA GLN A 366 -54.90 -17.34 -61.34
C GLN A 366 -55.31 -16.82 -59.96
N ALA A 367 -56.45 -17.25 -59.42
CA ALA A 367 -56.90 -16.86 -58.08
C ALA A 367 -55.97 -17.42 -56.98
N ILE A 368 -55.54 -18.68 -57.11
CA ILE A 368 -54.59 -19.32 -56.19
C ILE A 368 -53.23 -18.61 -56.26
N ASN A 369 -52.75 -18.27 -57.46
CA ASN A 369 -51.50 -17.54 -57.63
C ASN A 369 -51.59 -16.12 -57.03
N GLY A 370 -52.72 -15.44 -57.21
CA GLY A 370 -52.95 -14.12 -56.59
C GLY A 370 -52.99 -14.19 -55.06
N LEU A 371 -53.61 -15.24 -54.50
CA LEU A 371 -53.63 -15.46 -53.06
C LEU A 371 -52.23 -15.79 -52.52
N ASN A 372 -51.45 -16.62 -53.22
CA ASN A 372 -50.07 -16.92 -52.83
C ASN A 372 -49.20 -15.66 -52.78
N GLN A 373 -49.29 -14.78 -53.80
CA GLN A 373 -48.58 -13.50 -53.77
C GLN A 373 -49.00 -12.61 -52.58
N GLN A 374 -50.29 -12.63 -52.22
CA GLN A 374 -50.77 -11.90 -51.06
C GLN A 374 -50.27 -12.51 -49.73
N VAL A 375 -50.18 -13.83 -49.65
CA VAL A 375 -49.62 -14.53 -48.48
C VAL A 375 -48.13 -14.24 -48.35
N ASP A 376 -47.36 -14.31 -49.45
CA ASP A 376 -45.92 -14.04 -49.46
C ASP A 376 -45.63 -12.58 -49.05
N SER A 377 -46.38 -11.62 -49.59
CA SER A 377 -46.23 -10.21 -49.20
C SER A 377 -46.59 -9.96 -47.73
N ARG A 378 -47.56 -10.70 -47.17
CA ARG A 378 -47.87 -10.63 -45.73
C ARG A 378 -46.76 -11.27 -44.89
N LEU A 379 -46.23 -12.41 -45.31
CA LEU A 379 -45.13 -13.10 -44.62
C LEU A 379 -43.89 -12.20 -44.55
N GLN A 380 -43.51 -11.60 -45.68
CA GLN A 380 -42.39 -10.68 -45.75
C GLN A 380 -42.58 -9.45 -44.84
N ARG A 381 -43.82 -8.94 -44.71
CA ARG A 381 -44.13 -7.85 -43.79
C ARG A 381 -43.98 -8.27 -42.32
N VAL A 382 -44.40 -9.48 -41.96
CA VAL A 382 -44.25 -10.01 -40.60
C VAL A 382 -42.77 -10.22 -40.27
N GLU A 383 -41.98 -10.75 -41.20
CA GLU A 383 -40.52 -10.90 -41.03
C GLU A 383 -39.84 -9.55 -40.81
N ASN A 384 -40.21 -8.54 -41.61
CA ASN A 384 -39.69 -7.18 -41.43
C ASN A 384 -40.07 -6.60 -40.06
N GLN A 385 -41.32 -6.78 -39.61
CA GLN A 385 -41.74 -6.35 -38.27
C GLN A 385 -40.99 -7.09 -37.16
N SER A 386 -40.73 -8.39 -37.31
CA SER A 386 -39.94 -9.18 -36.37
C SER A 386 -38.52 -8.63 -36.22
N ARG A 387 -37.86 -8.31 -37.34
CA ARG A 387 -36.51 -7.69 -37.32
C ARG A 387 -36.52 -6.32 -36.64
N VAL A 388 -37.57 -5.52 -36.85
CA VAL A 388 -37.71 -4.23 -36.18
C VAL A 388 -37.88 -4.41 -34.67
N VAL A 389 -38.71 -5.36 -34.21
CA VAL A 389 -38.88 -5.65 -32.78
C VAL A 389 -37.57 -6.11 -32.14
N GLU A 390 -36.82 -6.98 -32.82
CA GLU A 390 -35.50 -7.42 -32.37
C GLU A 390 -34.51 -6.26 -32.22
N ALA A 391 -34.48 -5.34 -33.18
CA ALA A 391 -33.66 -4.13 -33.10
C ALA A 391 -34.05 -3.23 -31.90
N HIS A 392 -35.35 -3.08 -31.63
CA HIS A 392 -35.83 -2.34 -30.46
C HIS A 392 -35.44 -3.03 -29.14
N GLN A 393 -35.49 -4.36 -29.08
CA GLN A 393 -35.07 -5.12 -27.90
C GLN A 393 -33.59 -4.91 -27.60
N ILE A 394 -32.73 -4.95 -28.63
CA ILE A 394 -31.29 -4.68 -28.50
C ILE A 394 -31.05 -3.24 -28.03
N ALA A 395 -31.77 -2.27 -28.58
CA ALA A 395 -31.66 -0.87 -28.18
C ALA A 395 -32.08 -0.64 -26.72
N LEU A 396 -33.18 -1.25 -26.28
CA LEU A 396 -33.64 -1.20 -24.89
C LEU A 396 -32.63 -1.84 -23.94
N HIS A 397 -32.08 -3.00 -24.29
CA HIS A 397 -31.06 -3.65 -23.47
C HIS A 397 -29.77 -2.83 -23.37
N SER A 398 -29.36 -2.19 -24.46
CA SER A 398 -28.24 -1.24 -24.45
C SER A 398 -28.53 -0.03 -23.54
N LEU A 399 -29.77 0.49 -23.57
CA LEU A 399 -30.18 1.61 -22.74
C LEU A 399 -30.24 1.23 -21.26
N GLU A 400 -30.79 0.06 -20.92
CA GLU A 400 -30.83 -0.51 -19.58
C GLU A 400 -29.42 -0.70 -19.03
N THR A 401 -28.52 -1.28 -19.84
CA THR A 401 -27.10 -1.40 -19.50
C THR A 401 -26.51 -0.03 -19.22
N ARG A 402 -26.71 0.96 -20.11
CA ARG A 402 -26.19 2.32 -19.91
C ARG A 402 -26.76 2.99 -18.67
N TYR A 403 -28.05 2.82 -18.40
CA TYR A 403 -28.74 3.37 -17.24
C TYR A 403 -28.20 2.78 -15.94
N ASN A 404 -27.98 1.46 -15.90
CA ASN A 404 -27.38 0.78 -14.75
C ASN A 404 -25.93 1.24 -14.47
N HIS A 405 -25.18 1.63 -15.51
CA HIS A 405 -23.82 2.19 -15.38
C HIS A 405 -23.79 3.72 -15.20
N LEU A 406 -24.91 4.42 -15.49
CA LEU A 406 -25.09 5.85 -15.24
C LEU A 406 -25.69 6.13 -13.85
N SER A 407 -26.32 5.12 -13.23
CA SER A 407 -26.63 5.12 -11.80
C SER A 407 -25.35 5.50 -11.05
N THR A 408 -25.42 6.50 -10.19
CA THR A 408 -24.27 7.02 -9.45
C THR A 408 -23.73 6.02 -8.41
N GLU A 409 -24.43 4.90 -8.20
CA GLU A 409 -24.10 3.92 -7.18
C GLU A 409 -22.74 3.22 -7.36
N PRO A 410 -22.34 2.73 -8.57
CA PRO A 410 -21.02 2.13 -8.76
C PRO A 410 -19.89 3.15 -8.60
N ILE A 411 -20.10 4.39 -9.07
CA ILE A 411 -19.14 5.49 -8.93
C ILE A 411 -18.97 5.84 -7.46
N VAL A 412 -20.07 6.01 -6.71
CA VAL A 412 -20.04 6.31 -5.27
C VAL A 412 -19.40 5.15 -4.50
N ARG A 413 -19.71 3.89 -4.84
CA ARG A 413 -19.06 2.71 -4.22
C ARG A 413 -17.56 2.70 -4.47
N GLN A 414 -17.11 2.96 -5.70
CA GLN A 414 -15.68 3.06 -6.02
C GLN A 414 -15.00 4.25 -5.35
N MET A 415 -15.68 5.40 -5.22
CA MET A 415 -15.17 6.53 -4.45
C MET A 415 -15.04 6.20 -2.96
N VAL A 416 -16.01 5.52 -2.35
CA VAL A 416 -15.95 5.09 -0.95
C VAL A 416 -14.85 4.06 -0.73
N VAL A 417 -14.69 3.10 -1.64
CA VAL A 417 -13.59 2.12 -1.59
C VAL A 417 -12.24 2.81 -1.71
N ALA A 418 -12.06 3.71 -2.68
CA ALA A 418 -10.84 4.49 -2.82
C ALA A 418 -10.54 5.35 -1.56
N MET A 419 -11.57 5.96 -0.95
CA MET A 419 -11.42 6.69 0.31
C MET A 419 -11.02 5.77 1.48
N GLN A 420 -11.56 4.55 1.54
CA GLN A 420 -11.19 3.55 2.55
C GLN A 420 -9.76 3.03 2.35
N GLU A 421 -9.32 2.86 1.10
CA GLU A 421 -7.97 2.44 0.74
C GLU A 421 -6.91 3.54 0.96
N MET A 422 -7.28 4.81 0.83
CA MET A 422 -6.36 5.92 1.16
C MET A 422 -6.20 6.11 2.67
N TYR A 423 -7.20 5.72 3.47
CA TYR A 423 -7.21 5.93 4.92
C TYR A 423 -7.45 4.64 5.74
N PRO A 424 -6.75 3.52 5.46
CA PRO A 424 -6.98 2.24 6.15
C PRO A 424 -6.60 2.30 7.64
N HIS A 425 -5.76 3.26 8.02
CA HIS A 425 -5.28 3.46 9.39
C HIS A 425 -5.85 4.72 10.05
N ALA A 426 -6.78 5.44 9.43
CA ALA A 426 -7.32 6.66 10.03
C ALA A 426 -8.00 6.40 11.38
N SER A 427 -8.70 5.26 11.51
CA SER A 427 -9.30 4.85 12.79
C SER A 427 -8.23 4.53 13.85
N THR A 428 -7.15 3.86 13.46
CA THR A 428 -6.00 3.57 14.34
C THR A 428 -5.32 4.86 14.81
N VAL A 429 -5.03 5.77 13.88
CA VAL A 429 -4.42 7.08 14.18
C VAL A 429 -5.33 7.89 15.10
N GLN A 430 -6.65 7.88 14.87
CA GLN A 430 -7.62 8.59 15.70
C GLN A 430 -7.72 8.00 17.12
N GLN A 431 -7.45 6.71 17.30
CA GLN A 431 -7.34 6.08 18.63
C GLN A 431 -5.97 6.29 19.29
N GLU A 432 -4.89 6.42 18.51
CA GLU A 432 -3.54 6.62 19.04
C GLU A 432 -3.31 8.06 19.54
N ILE A 433 -3.91 9.07 18.91
CA ILE A 433 -3.80 10.49 19.33
C ILE A 433 -4.14 10.70 20.81
N PRO A 434 -5.31 10.26 21.34
CA PRO A 434 -5.63 10.44 22.76
C PRO A 434 -4.70 9.64 23.69
N ASN A 435 -4.24 8.46 23.26
CA ASN A 435 -3.28 7.65 24.03
C ASN A 435 -1.92 8.35 24.14
N ILE A 436 -1.43 8.93 23.03
CA ILE A 436 -0.22 9.75 23.01
C ILE A 436 -0.40 10.99 23.89
N HIS A 437 -1.56 11.64 23.82
CA HIS A 437 -1.87 12.81 24.65
C HIS A 437 -1.87 12.46 26.15
N GLU A 438 -2.47 11.33 26.54
CA GLU A 438 -2.47 10.84 27.92
C GLU A 438 -1.04 10.54 28.42
N LYS A 439 -0.25 9.81 27.62
CA LYS A 439 1.16 9.53 27.93
C LYS A 439 1.97 10.81 28.07
N THR A 440 1.75 11.79 27.19
CA THR A 440 2.43 13.08 27.21
C THR A 440 2.08 13.86 28.49
N ASN A 441 0.82 13.86 28.89
CA ASN A 441 0.39 14.50 30.13
C ASN A 441 0.98 13.81 31.37
N LYS A 442 1.06 12.48 31.36
CA LYS A 442 1.71 11.73 32.44
C LYS A 442 3.19 12.07 32.55
N LEU A 443 3.92 12.04 31.42
CA LEU A 443 5.33 12.46 31.36
C LEU A 443 5.52 13.90 31.82
N ALA A 444 4.64 14.82 31.44
CA ALA A 444 4.69 16.21 31.89
C ALA A 444 4.49 16.32 33.42
N SER A 445 3.58 15.53 34.00
CA SER A 445 3.37 15.49 35.44
C SER A 445 4.57 14.93 36.21
N GLU A 446 5.17 13.85 35.71
CA GLU A 446 6.38 13.25 36.28
C GLU A 446 7.57 14.21 36.19
N LEU A 447 7.74 14.88 35.05
CA LEU A 447 8.79 15.90 34.85
C LEU A 447 8.65 17.07 35.83
N ASN A 448 7.41 17.54 36.04
CA ASN A 448 7.14 18.61 37.01
C ASN A 448 7.42 18.15 38.44
N SER A 449 7.12 16.90 38.79
CA SER A 449 7.47 16.32 40.10
C SER A 449 8.98 16.30 40.30
N VAL A 450 9.72 15.73 39.35
CA VAL A 450 11.20 15.66 39.43
C VAL A 450 11.82 17.05 39.50
N ARG A 451 11.27 18.02 38.75
CA ARG A 451 11.71 19.42 38.81
C ARG A 451 11.55 20.01 40.22
N ASN A 452 10.45 19.72 40.90
CA ASN A 452 10.21 20.18 42.27
C ASN A 452 11.14 19.50 43.27
N ASP A 453 11.40 18.20 43.09
CA ASP A 453 12.34 17.44 43.94
C ASP A 453 13.76 17.99 43.80
N ILE A 454 14.21 18.25 42.56
CA ILE A 454 15.51 18.88 42.29
C ILE A 454 15.59 20.26 42.94
N SER A 455 14.56 21.09 42.78
CA SER A 455 14.55 22.43 43.39
C SER A 455 14.63 22.37 44.91
N THR A 456 13.95 21.39 45.52
CA THR A 456 13.99 21.17 46.98
C THR A 456 15.37 20.69 47.42
N ALA A 457 15.96 19.73 46.71
CA ALA A 457 17.29 19.22 46.98
C ALA A 457 18.38 20.28 46.79
N GLU A 458 18.28 21.13 45.77
CA GLU A 458 19.19 22.26 45.57
C GLU A 458 19.09 23.29 46.68
N SER A 459 17.88 23.58 47.16
CA SER A 459 17.66 24.49 48.28
C SER A 459 18.27 23.94 49.57
N ALA A 460 18.08 22.65 49.85
CA ALA A 460 18.70 21.96 50.99
C ALA A 460 20.23 21.96 50.89
N ARG A 461 20.78 21.67 49.70
CA ARG A 461 22.23 21.71 49.46
C ARG A 461 22.81 23.10 49.68
N ARG A 462 22.10 24.14 49.21
CA ARG A 462 22.53 25.53 49.41
C ARG A 462 22.53 25.92 50.89
N ALA A 463 21.51 25.50 51.65
CA ALA A 463 21.47 25.71 53.10
C ALA A 463 22.67 25.06 53.79
N LEU A 464 22.95 23.78 53.49
CA LEU A 464 24.12 23.08 54.05
C LEU A 464 25.45 23.76 53.72
N ILE A 465 25.63 24.22 52.47
CA ILE A 465 26.85 24.94 52.09
C ILE A 465 27.01 26.23 52.89
N ASN A 466 25.91 26.96 53.13
CA ASN A 466 25.94 28.17 53.94
C ASN A 466 26.31 27.86 55.38
N ASP A 467 25.74 26.80 55.97
CA ASP A 467 26.04 26.37 57.34
C ASP A 467 27.51 25.95 57.48
N MET A 468 28.02 25.14 56.55
CA MET A 468 29.43 24.73 56.53
C MET A 468 30.38 25.93 56.34
N THR A 469 29.97 26.92 55.55
CA THR A 469 30.76 28.15 55.36
C THR A 469 30.79 28.96 56.66
N ALA A 470 29.66 29.09 57.35
CA ALA A 470 29.58 29.75 58.65
C ALA A 470 30.44 29.06 59.71
N GLU A 471 30.39 27.72 59.81
CA GLU A 471 31.26 26.95 60.72
C GLU A 471 32.74 27.13 60.39
N ARG A 472 33.10 27.11 59.10
CA ARG A 472 34.48 27.35 58.68
C ARG A 472 34.96 28.75 59.09
N ASP A 473 34.11 29.76 58.95
CA ASP A 473 34.43 31.12 59.33
C ASP A 473 34.60 31.23 60.87
N GLN A 474 33.74 30.57 61.64
CA GLN A 474 33.87 30.46 63.09
C GLN A 474 35.19 29.78 63.49
N MET A 475 35.51 28.62 62.93
CA MET A 475 36.77 27.92 63.21
C MET A 475 37.98 28.78 62.83
N THR A 476 37.92 29.52 61.73
CA THR A 476 38.99 30.43 61.30
C THR A 476 39.20 31.55 62.33
N GLN A 477 38.12 32.07 62.91
CA GLN A 477 38.18 33.07 63.97
C GLN A 477 38.76 32.49 65.27
N GLU A 478 38.35 31.28 65.66
CA GLU A 478 38.89 30.57 66.83
C GLU A 478 40.39 30.29 66.69
N ILE A 479 40.82 29.79 65.52
CA ILE A 479 42.24 29.57 65.20
C ILE A 479 43.03 30.88 65.29
N SER A 480 42.47 31.98 64.78
CA SER A 480 43.09 33.31 64.87
C SER A 480 43.24 33.77 66.32
N SER A 481 42.22 33.55 67.16
CA SER A 481 42.27 33.85 68.60
C SER A 481 43.31 33.01 69.33
N LEU A 482 43.37 31.70 69.06
CA LEU A 482 44.37 30.80 69.63
C LEU A 482 45.79 31.18 69.22
N ARG A 483 46.02 31.57 67.97
CA ARG A 483 47.31 32.08 67.50
C ARG A 483 47.75 33.32 68.27
N SER A 484 46.86 34.30 68.44
CA SER A 484 47.15 35.50 69.25
C SER A 484 47.55 35.14 70.68
N ARG A 485 46.87 34.17 71.29
CA ARG A 485 47.18 33.73 72.66
C ARG A 485 48.49 32.95 72.74
N ILE A 486 48.85 32.18 71.72
CA ILE A 486 50.16 31.52 71.61
C ILE A 486 51.27 32.58 71.52
N ASP A 487 51.07 33.63 70.72
CA ASP A 487 52.03 34.73 70.59
C ASP A 487 52.23 35.48 71.92
N GLU A 488 51.15 35.71 72.68
CA GLU A 488 51.21 36.26 74.04
C GLU A 488 52.01 35.36 75.00
N ILE A 489 51.75 34.05 74.99
CA ILE A 489 52.52 33.09 75.80
C ILE A 489 53.99 33.09 75.40
N GLY A 490 54.30 33.19 74.10
CA GLY A 490 55.65 33.35 73.59
C GLY A 490 56.36 34.59 74.17
N SER A 491 55.67 35.73 74.23
CA SER A 491 56.19 36.96 74.85
C SER A 491 56.38 36.84 76.36
N VAL A 492 55.47 36.16 77.07
CA VAL A 492 55.64 35.90 78.51
C VAL A 492 56.84 34.99 78.75
N ARG A 493 57.03 33.95 77.93
CA ARG A 493 58.19 33.06 78.01
C ARG A 493 59.50 33.82 77.76
N SER A 494 59.57 34.69 76.76
CA SER A 494 60.79 35.48 76.52
C SER A 494 61.14 36.38 77.72
N LYS A 495 60.13 37.01 78.34
CA LYS A 495 60.33 37.79 79.57
C LYS A 495 60.78 36.94 80.75
N ALA A 496 60.26 35.72 80.88
CA ALA A 496 60.68 34.78 81.91
C ALA A 496 62.15 34.36 81.72
N ASP A 497 62.55 34.06 80.49
CA ASP A 497 63.94 33.73 80.14
C ASP A 497 64.90 34.91 80.41
N GLU A 498 64.47 36.16 80.14
CA GLU A 498 65.22 37.37 80.49
C GLU A 498 65.38 37.53 82.01
N LEU A 499 64.30 37.31 82.77
CA LEU A 499 64.34 37.39 84.23
C LEU A 499 65.23 36.30 84.83
N GLU A 500 65.16 35.07 84.31
CA GLU A 500 66.01 33.97 84.74
C GLU A 500 67.49 34.32 84.52
N LYS A 501 67.86 34.79 83.32
CA LYS A 501 69.23 35.26 83.05
C LYS A 501 69.67 36.35 84.01
N ALA A 502 68.81 37.32 84.30
CA ALA A 502 69.10 38.40 85.25
C ALA A 502 69.29 37.89 86.68
N LEU A 503 68.48 36.92 87.12
CA LEU A 503 68.60 36.31 88.45
C LEU A 503 69.87 35.47 88.58
N THR A 504 70.21 34.65 87.58
CA THR A 504 71.45 33.87 87.55
C THR A 504 72.66 34.79 87.59
N SER A 505 72.69 35.84 86.77
CA SER A 505 73.76 36.84 86.80
C SER A 505 73.90 37.51 88.17
N ARG A 506 72.79 37.83 88.84
CA ARG A 506 72.82 38.43 90.18
C ARG A 506 73.24 37.44 91.25
N MET A 507 72.89 36.16 91.08
CA MET A 507 73.33 35.08 91.97
C MET A 507 74.83 34.85 91.86
N ASP A 508 75.37 34.81 90.64
CA ASP A 508 76.81 34.74 90.39
C ASP A 508 77.55 35.94 91.01
N GLU A 509 76.97 37.14 90.92
CA GLU A 509 77.52 38.33 91.56
C GLU A 509 77.54 38.21 93.10
N VAL A 510 76.43 37.77 93.71
CA VAL A 510 76.36 37.54 95.17
C VAL A 510 77.33 36.44 95.59
N GLU A 511 77.42 35.34 94.86
CA GLU A 511 78.36 34.26 95.14
C GLU A 511 79.81 34.76 95.09
N ASN A 512 80.16 35.56 94.09
CA ASN A 512 81.47 36.22 94.00
C ASN A 512 81.72 37.19 95.17
N VAL A 513 80.73 37.99 95.58
CA VAL A 513 80.85 38.91 96.74
C VAL A 513 81.01 38.12 98.05
N VAL A 514 80.28 37.02 98.23
CA VAL A 514 80.41 36.16 99.40
C VAL A 514 81.78 35.47 99.41
N ALA A 515 82.22 34.93 98.27
CA ALA A 515 83.53 34.31 98.13
C ALA A 515 84.67 35.30 98.43
N THR A 516 84.59 36.53 97.91
CA THR A 516 85.59 37.59 98.17
C THR A 516 85.58 38.06 99.63
N ASN A 517 84.40 38.19 100.25
CA ASN A 517 84.29 38.50 101.68
C ASN A 517 84.82 37.37 102.56
N LEU A 518 84.49 36.12 102.25
CA LEU A 518 84.99 34.94 102.97
C LEU A 518 86.51 34.84 102.85
N ALA A 519 87.07 35.03 101.64
CA ALA A 519 88.50 35.09 101.42
C ALA A 519 89.15 36.21 102.25
N SER A 520 88.53 37.39 102.31
CA SER A 520 89.00 38.53 103.13
C SER A 520 88.96 38.22 104.64
N VAL A 521 87.91 37.55 105.12
CA VAL A 521 87.80 37.10 106.52
C VAL A 521 88.87 36.07 106.84
N MET A 522 89.12 35.09 105.96
CA MET A 522 90.17 34.10 106.13
C MET A 522 91.56 34.76 106.16
N LEU A 523 91.83 35.73 105.27
CA LEU A 523 93.08 36.51 105.25
C LEU A 523 93.28 37.35 106.52
N ASN A 524 92.19 37.89 107.09
CA ASN A 524 92.22 38.62 108.36
C ASN A 524 92.33 37.70 109.57
N PHE A 525 91.80 36.47 109.49
CA PHE A 525 91.99 35.44 110.50
C PHE A 525 93.47 35.01 110.55
N ASP A 526 94.09 34.79 109.39
CA ASP A 526 95.53 34.51 109.27
C ASP A 526 96.39 35.63 109.88
N LYS A 527 96.02 36.90 109.69
CA LYS A 527 96.68 38.06 110.33
C LYS A 527 96.45 38.19 111.84
N ARG A 528 95.38 37.60 112.39
CA ARG A 528 95.12 37.58 113.85
C ARG A 528 95.73 36.37 114.55
N THR A 529 95.97 35.28 113.82
CA THR A 529 96.66 34.08 114.32
C THR A 529 98.17 34.11 114.09
N SER A 530 98.70 35.08 113.35
CA SER A 530 100.14 35.35 113.33
C SER A 530 100.59 35.97 114.66
N PRO A 531 101.47 35.32 115.45
CA PRO A 531 101.96 35.85 116.71
C PRO A 531 102.86 37.08 116.49
N PRO A 532 102.87 38.09 117.39
CA PRO A 532 103.89 39.12 117.39
C PRO A 532 105.19 38.50 117.93
N LYS A 533 106.20 38.38 117.09
CA LYS A 533 107.59 38.11 117.49
C LYS A 533 108.46 38.93 116.53
N SER A 534 108.97 40.07 117.01
CA SER A 534 110.28 40.22 117.68
C SER A 534 111.44 39.94 116.75
#